data_AF-A0A1H1AR34-F1
#
_entry.id   AF-A0A1H1AR34-F1
#
_cell.length_a   1.000
_cell.length_b   1.000
_cell.length_c   1.000
_cell.angle_alpha   90.00
_cell.angle_beta   90.00
_cell.angle_gamma   90.00
#
_symmetry.space_group_name_H-M   'P 1'
#
loop_
_entity.id
_entity.type
_entity.pdbx_description
1 polymer ?
#
loop_
_entity_poly.entity_id
_entity_poly.type
_entity_poly.pdbx_seq_one_letter_code
_entity_poly.pdbx_strand_id
1 'polypeptide(L)'
;MAGRIEYDDWGRAVIVHETSAASEKAIVDAVRERANAGHIGSSDMRYLGEVTPFMLQKYCDKTGVTWDQAMQNPDHFRRILNDPENSYMRVWKGRV
;
A
#
# COMPACT_ATOMS: atom_id res chain seq x y z
N MET A 1 10.70 8.37 -1.27
CA MET A 1 9.71 9.03 -2.14
C MET A 1 9.68 10.49 -1.73
N ALA A 2 10.27 11.39 -2.52
CA ALA A 2 10.28 12.82 -2.21
C ALA A 2 8.95 13.41 -2.68
N GLY A 3 8.04 13.72 -1.77
CA GLY A 3 6.84 14.50 -2.08
C GLY A 3 7.20 15.97 -2.26
N ARG A 4 6.43 16.70 -3.07
CA ARG A 4 6.51 18.17 -3.11
C ARG A 4 5.36 18.77 -2.32
N ILE A 5 5.59 19.92 -1.69
CA ILE A 5 4.54 20.66 -1.00
C ILE A 5 3.90 21.62 -2.00
N GLU A 6 2.59 21.53 -2.15
CA GLU A 6 1.75 22.50 -2.86
C GLU A 6 0.73 23.09 -1.90
N TYR A 7 -0.01 24.10 -2.34
CA TYR A 7 -1.14 24.67 -1.60
C TYR A 7 -2.40 24.54 -2.44
N ASP A 8 -3.49 24.08 -1.84
CA ASP A 8 -4.79 24.03 -2.52
C ASP A 8 -5.45 25.41 -2.60
N ASP A 9 -6.60 25.49 -3.28
CA ASP A 9 -7.37 26.74 -3.46
C ASP A 9 -7.83 27.38 -2.14
N TRP A 10 -7.78 26.63 -1.03
CA TRP A 10 -8.12 27.10 0.31
C TRP A 10 -6.89 27.47 1.15
N GLY A 11 -5.69 27.44 0.56
CA GLY A 11 -4.43 27.79 1.22
C GLY A 11 -3.89 26.72 2.16
N ARG A 12 -4.38 25.48 2.08
CA ARG A 12 -3.88 24.37 2.91
C ARG A 12 -2.67 23.73 2.23
N ALA A 13 -1.62 23.47 2.99
CA ALA A 13 -0.46 22.73 2.49
C ALA A 13 -0.88 21.27 2.20
N VAL A 14 -0.64 20.83 0.96
CA VAL A 14 -0.85 19.47 0.50
C VAL A 14 0.49 18.88 0.08
N ILE A 15 0.70 17.59 0.36
CA ILE A 15 1.87 16.86 -0.11
C ILE A 15 1.46 16.07 -1.35
N VAL A 16 2.07 16.39 -2.48
CA VAL A 16 1.85 15.67 -3.72
C VAL A 16 2.87 14.56 -3.86
N HIS A 17 2.36 13.33 -3.97
CA HIS A 17 3.14 12.13 -4.23
C HIS A 17 2.96 11.73 -5.69
N GLU A 18 4.07 11.66 -6.43
CA GLU A 18 4.09 11.16 -7.80
C GLU A 18 4.77 9.79 -7.86
N THR A 19 4.24 8.92 -8.72
CA THR A 19 4.87 7.65 -9.09
C THR A 19 4.74 7.46 -10.59
N SER A 20 5.64 6.65 -11.14
CA SER A 20 5.51 6.21 -12.53
C SER A 20 4.83 4.84 -12.56
N ALA A 21 4.05 4.58 -13.61
CA ALA A 21 3.49 3.25 -13.84
C ALA A 21 4.58 2.16 -13.91
N ALA A 22 5.79 2.51 -14.37
CA ALA A 22 6.95 1.62 -14.37
C ALA A 22 7.41 1.25 -12.95
N SER A 23 7.43 2.22 -12.03
CA SER A 23 7.76 2.01 -10.61
C SER A 23 6.73 1.11 -9.93
N GLU A 24 5.44 1.36 -10.14
CA GLU A 24 4.38 0.49 -9.62
C GLU A 24 4.50 -0.93 -10.18
N LYS A 25 4.73 -1.06 -11.50
CA LYS A 25 4.91 -2.37 -12.14
C LYS A 25 6.09 -3.14 -11.55
N ALA A 26 7.21 -2.47 -11.26
CA ALA A 26 8.37 -3.13 -10.66
C ALA A 26 8.05 -3.75 -9.29
N ILE A 27 7.22 -3.07 -8.48
CA ILE A 27 6.76 -3.60 -7.18
C ILE A 27 5.85 -4.82 -7.41
N VAL A 28 4.90 -4.73 -8.35
CA VAL A 28 4.01 -5.85 -8.70
C VAL A 28 4.80 -7.08 -9.16
N ASP A 29 5.79 -6.88 -10.02
CA ASP A 29 6.63 -7.96 -10.54
C ASP A 29 7.43 -8.61 -9.40
N ALA A 30 8.01 -7.81 -8.49
CA ALA A 30 8.76 -8.32 -7.34
C ALA A 30 7.88 -9.10 -6.35
N VAL A 31 6.66 -8.62 -6.07
CA VAL A 31 5.67 -9.32 -5.24
C VAL A 31 5.27 -10.65 -5.88
N ARG A 32 5.03 -10.65 -7.19
CA ARG A 32 4.70 -11.87 -7.95
C ARG A 32 5.84 -12.88 -7.93
N GLU A 33 7.07 -12.44 -8.11
CA GLU A 33 8.25 -13.29 -8.06
C GLU A 33 8.38 -13.97 -6.69
N ARG A 34 8.20 -13.21 -5.60
CA ARG A 34 8.19 -13.77 -4.23
C ARG A 34 7.09 -14.81 -4.03
N ALA A 35 5.89 -14.52 -4.52
CA ALA A 35 4.77 -15.44 -4.44
C ALA A 35 5.04 -16.75 -5.19
N ASN A 36 5.60 -16.66 -6.40
CA ASN A 36 5.94 -17.82 -7.23
C ASN A 36 7.11 -18.63 -6.64
N ALA A 37 8.09 -17.98 -6.03
CA ALA A 37 9.21 -18.62 -5.34
C ALA A 37 8.81 -19.25 -3.98
N GLY A 38 7.56 -19.07 -3.54
CA GLY A 38 7.12 -19.53 -2.22
C GLY A 38 7.77 -18.76 -1.06
N HIS A 39 8.33 -17.58 -1.31
CA HIS A 39 8.95 -16.72 -0.32
C HIS A 39 7.87 -15.96 0.49
N ILE A 40 7.05 -16.72 1.22
CA ILE A 40 5.94 -16.24 2.05
C ILE A 40 6.37 -15.91 3.49
N GLY A 41 7.68 -15.89 3.77
CA GLY A 41 8.24 -15.77 5.12
C GLY A 41 8.21 -17.08 5.90
N SER A 42 8.52 -17.02 7.20
CA SER A 42 8.42 -18.18 8.11
C SER A 42 7.01 -18.29 8.71
N SER A 43 6.71 -19.40 9.40
CA SER A 43 5.46 -19.53 10.17
C SER A 43 5.25 -18.40 11.17
N ASP A 44 6.34 -17.90 11.74
CA ASP A 44 6.36 -16.92 12.82
C ASP A 44 6.30 -15.48 12.29
N MET A 45 6.83 -15.24 11.08
CA MET A 45 6.81 -13.95 10.41
C MET A 45 6.48 -14.12 8.93
N ARG A 46 5.18 -14.19 8.63
CA ARG A 46 4.68 -14.32 7.25
C ARG A 46 4.77 -13.00 6.50
N TYR A 47 5.34 -13.04 5.30
CA TYR A 47 5.27 -11.93 4.36
C TYR A 47 3.96 -12.01 3.58
N LEU A 48 3.01 -11.16 3.95
CA LEU A 48 1.62 -11.24 3.47
C LEU A 48 1.42 -10.54 2.12
N GLY A 49 2.19 -9.49 1.86
CA GLY A 49 2.11 -8.66 0.65
C GLY A 49 2.85 -7.34 0.85
N GLU A 50 2.74 -6.47 -0.15
CA GLU A 50 3.29 -5.11 -0.11
C GLU A 50 2.13 -4.10 -0.13
N VAL A 51 2.21 -3.06 0.70
CA VAL A 51 1.25 -1.94 0.66
C VAL A 51 1.98 -0.71 0.16
N THR A 52 1.62 -0.23 -1.03
CA THR A 52 2.22 0.98 -1.59
C THR A 52 1.59 2.24 -0.98
N PRO A 53 2.32 3.37 -0.98
CA PRO A 53 1.76 4.67 -0.60
C PRO A 53 0.45 5.04 -1.32
N PHE A 54 0.27 4.63 -2.58
CA PHE A 54 -0.96 4.89 -3.34
C PHE A 54 -2.14 4.05 -2.86
N MET A 55 -1.91 2.79 -2.51
CA MET A 55 -2.95 1.95 -1.91
C MET A 55 -3.40 2.53 -0.56
N LEU A 56 -2.45 3.00 0.24
CA LEU A 56 -2.74 3.65 1.52
C LEU A 56 -3.49 4.97 1.31
N GLN A 57 -3.05 5.82 0.38
CA GLN A 57 -3.72 7.08 0.06
C GLN A 57 -5.17 6.84 -0.40
N LYS A 58 -5.37 5.95 -1.38
CA LYS A 58 -6.71 5.59 -1.87
C LYS A 58 -7.60 5.06 -0.73
N TYR A 59 -7.03 4.29 0.20
CA TYR A 59 -7.74 3.80 1.37
C TYR A 59 -8.15 4.92 2.32
N CYS A 60 -7.22 5.83 2.63
CA CYS A 60 -7.48 7.02 3.44
C CYS A 60 -8.58 7.88 2.80
N ASP A 61 -8.50 8.14 1.50
CA ASP A 61 -9.48 8.92 0.74
C ASP A 61 -10.88 8.27 0.79
N LYS A 62 -10.96 6.94 0.65
CA LYS A 62 -12.22 6.18 0.67
C LYS A 62 -12.85 6.10 2.06
N THR A 63 -12.05 6.14 3.12
CA THR A 63 -12.50 5.86 4.50
C THR A 63 -12.54 7.09 5.40
N GLY A 64 -11.94 8.21 4.97
CA GLY A 64 -11.77 9.41 5.78
C GLY A 64 -10.73 9.29 6.88
N VAL A 65 -9.98 8.18 6.93
CA VAL A 65 -8.88 7.96 7.88
C VAL A 65 -7.67 8.78 7.42
N THR A 66 -7.00 9.47 8.33
CA THR A 66 -5.77 10.20 7.99
C THR A 66 -4.58 9.25 7.86
N TRP A 67 -3.54 9.70 7.17
CA TRP A 67 -2.29 8.92 7.05
C TRP A 67 -1.73 8.53 8.43
N ASP A 68 -1.67 9.46 9.36
CA ASP A 68 -1.16 9.22 10.72
C ASP A 68 -1.99 8.18 11.47
N GLN A 69 -3.32 8.27 11.36
CA GLN A 69 -4.23 7.29 11.96
C GLN A 69 -4.02 5.89 11.38
N ALA A 70 -3.85 5.80 10.06
CA ALA A 70 -3.60 4.53 9.40
C ALA A 70 -2.25 3.91 9.81
N MET A 71 -1.20 4.73 9.95
CA MET A 71 0.12 4.28 10.39
C MET A 71 0.16 3.81 11.85
N GLN A 72 -0.73 4.34 12.71
CA GLN A 72 -0.80 3.97 14.13
C GLN A 72 -1.61 2.70 14.40
N ASN A 73 -2.44 2.25 13.44
CA ASN A 73 -3.26 1.05 13.61
C ASN A 73 -3.04 0.03 12.47
N PRO A 74 -2.37 -1.11 12.75
CA PRO A 74 -2.04 -2.11 11.74
C PRO A 74 -3.27 -2.76 11.07
N ASP A 75 -4.47 -2.65 11.64
CA ASP A 75 -5.69 -3.18 11.02
C ASP A 75 -6.04 -2.50 9.70
N HIS A 76 -5.61 -1.25 9.49
CA HIS A 76 -5.79 -0.58 8.20
C HIS A 76 -5.03 -1.30 7.09
N PHE A 77 -3.80 -1.75 7.34
CA PHE A 77 -3.01 -2.51 6.36
C PHE A 77 -3.63 -3.89 6.07
N ARG A 78 -4.20 -4.56 7.09
CA ARG A 78 -4.95 -5.80 6.87
C ARG A 78 -6.17 -5.58 5.98
N ARG A 79 -6.90 -4.48 6.17
CA ARG A 79 -8.06 -4.11 5.33
C ARG A 79 -7.62 -3.81 3.90
N ILE A 80 -6.52 -3.07 3.73
CA ILE A 80 -5.94 -2.75 2.42
C ILE A 80 -5.56 -4.02 1.67
N LEU A 81 -4.86 -4.96 2.32
CA LEU A 81 -4.46 -6.23 1.69
C LEU A 81 -5.65 -7.15 1.41
N ASN A 82 -6.70 -7.10 2.23
CA ASN A 82 -7.91 -7.90 2.01
C ASN A 82 -8.87 -7.28 0.98
N ASP A 83 -8.65 -6.04 0.52
CA ASP A 83 -9.45 -5.44 -0.55
C ASP A 83 -9.22 -6.21 -1.86
N PRO A 84 -10.28 -6.72 -2.53
CA PRO A 84 -10.16 -7.44 -3.79
C PRO A 84 -9.42 -6.66 -4.89
N GLU A 85 -9.57 -5.33 -4.90
CA GLU A 85 -8.90 -4.47 -5.88
C GLU A 85 -7.39 -4.51 -5.71
N ASN A 86 -6.87 -4.79 -4.51
CA ASN A 86 -5.44 -4.83 -4.20
C ASN A 86 -4.86 -6.25 -4.19
N SER A 87 -5.64 -7.24 -4.63
CA SER A 87 -5.28 -8.65 -4.54
C SER A 87 -3.96 -9.01 -5.26
N TYR A 88 -3.59 -8.22 -6.27
CA TYR A 88 -2.34 -8.38 -7.04
C TYR A 88 -1.07 -8.04 -6.25
N MET A 89 -1.20 -7.36 -5.11
CA MET A 89 -0.09 -7.06 -4.20
C MET A 89 0.03 -8.04 -3.03
N ARG A 90 -0.79 -9.10 -2.99
CA ARG A 90 -0.69 -10.16 -1.98
C ARG A 90 0.23 -11.28 -2.43
N VAL A 91 1.12 -11.70 -1.53
CA VAL A 91 1.88 -12.95 -1.66
C VAL A 91 1.10 -14.10 -1.03
N TRP A 92 0.43 -13.84 0.10
CA TRP A 92 -0.43 -14.83 0.75
C TRP A 92 -1.83 -14.85 0.13
N LYS A 93 -2.28 -16.04 -0.31
CA LYS A 93 -3.59 -16.21 -0.98
C LYS A 93 -4.79 -16.33 -0.03
N GLY A 94 -4.54 -16.54 1.26
CA GLY A 94 -5.60 -16.58 2.28
C GLY A 94 -6.01 -15.20 2.76
N ARG A 95 -7.00 -15.15 3.66
CA ARG A 95 -7.34 -13.91 4.38
C ARG A 95 -6.16 -13.50 5.25
N VAL A 96 -5.78 -12.24 5.15
CA VAL A 96 -4.74 -11.57 5.96
C VAL A 96 -5.32 -11.20 7.31
#